data_AF-A0A9K3ICM7-F1
#
_entry.id   AF-A0A9K3ICM7-F1
#
_cell.length_a   1.000
_cell.length_b   1.000
_cell.length_c   1.000
_cell.angle_alpha   90.00
_cell.angle_beta   90.00
_cell.angle_gamma   90.00
#
_symmetry.space_group_name_H-M   'P 1'
#
loop_
_entity.id
_entity.type
_entity.pdbx_description
1 polymer ?
#
loop_
_entity_poly.entity_id
_entity_poly.type
_entity_poly.pdbx_seq_one_letter_code
_entity_poly.pdbx_strand_id
1 'polypeptide(L)'
;MVPTMVESVDMMLKRWKDAGTKEKDVHEEFLTMTSEVISKIVFGSNYEEGKQIFQKQGALIGLAAKQLSKIRLPGFGLSIQDIIDECRTFYIAGHGTISILLTWATLLLGIHTEWQEKAREEVQQVFGNQNPSSEGIPRLKKMSMIINETLRLYPPGISTTRKVQKETHVGDLVLPPNLNLQIPALPFHQDRGTWGEDAHLFKPERFSEGVANVVNSNPGAFLPFGYGPRICVGNNFAINESKITLSMILQHYRFTLSPNYVHAPYQHITLRPKSGVQIIFQAL
;
A
#
# COMPACT_ATOMS: atom_id res chain seq x y z
N MET A 1 9.34 11.54 -7.10
CA MET A 1 8.55 10.59 -6.29
C MET A 1 9.28 10.22 -5.00
N VAL A 2 10.43 9.53 -5.06
CA VAL A 2 11.20 9.16 -3.85
C VAL A 2 11.53 10.35 -2.94
N PRO A 3 12.03 11.51 -3.44
CA PRO A 3 12.30 12.67 -2.56
C PRO A 3 11.06 13.15 -1.81
N THR A 4 9.90 13.17 -2.47
CA THR A 4 8.61 13.58 -1.88
C THR A 4 8.16 12.61 -0.79
N MET A 5 8.34 11.30 -0.99
CA MET A 5 8.06 10.28 0.02
C MET A 5 8.98 10.48 1.23
N VAL A 6 10.29 10.61 1.00
CA VAL A 6 11.29 10.84 2.05
C VAL A 6 10.98 12.11 2.86
N GLU A 7 10.67 13.22 2.20
CA GLU A 7 10.32 14.49 2.85
C GLU A 7 9.09 14.35 3.76
N SER A 8 8.05 13.67 3.28
CA SER A 8 6.81 13.49 4.05
C SER A 8 7.03 12.57 5.27
N VAL A 9 7.85 11.53 5.12
CA VAL A 9 8.25 10.66 6.23
C VAL A 9 9.14 11.42 7.23
N ASP A 10 10.10 12.22 6.77
CA ASP A 10 10.96 13.05 7.62
C ASP A 10 10.13 14.01 8.48
N MET A 11 9.12 14.65 7.91
CA MET A 11 8.21 15.52 8.68
C MET A 11 7.41 14.76 9.73
N MET A 12 6.92 13.55 9.42
CA MET A 12 6.27 12.68 10.40
C MET A 12 7.24 12.34 11.55
N LEU A 13 8.47 11.93 11.24
CA LEU A 13 9.47 11.57 12.25
C LEU A 13 9.93 12.75 13.11
N LYS A 14 9.98 13.98 12.54
CA LYS A 14 10.20 15.21 13.32
C LYS A 14 9.08 15.44 14.33
N ARG A 15 7.82 15.36 13.90
CA ARG A 15 6.66 15.46 14.83
C ARG A 15 6.75 14.41 15.94
N TRP A 16 7.17 13.19 15.60
CA TRP A 16 7.33 12.12 16.59
C TRP A 16 8.38 12.43 17.65
N LYS A 17 9.49 13.05 17.24
CA LYS A 17 10.57 13.48 18.13
C LYS A 17 10.12 14.61 19.06
N ASP A 18 9.34 15.55 18.54
CA ASP A 18 8.89 16.73 19.28
C ASP A 18 7.74 16.44 20.26
N ALA A 19 6.91 15.43 19.96
CA ALA A 19 5.71 15.09 20.73
C ALA A 19 5.99 14.59 22.17
N GLY A 20 7.23 14.21 22.50
CA GLY A 20 7.64 13.75 23.84
C GLY A 20 7.06 12.40 24.30
N THR A 21 5.95 11.94 23.71
CA THR A 21 5.32 10.65 23.99
C THR A 21 6.00 9.52 23.21
N LYS A 22 6.24 8.39 23.89
CA LYS A 22 6.81 7.18 23.26
C LYS A 22 5.76 6.30 22.59
N GLU A 23 4.54 6.30 23.11
CA GLU A 23 3.41 5.55 22.57
C GLU A 23 2.70 6.35 21.48
N LYS A 24 2.39 5.68 20.36
CA LYS A 24 1.69 6.25 19.21
C LYS A 24 0.70 5.26 18.64
N ASP A 25 -0.46 5.74 18.20
CA ASP A 25 -1.32 4.98 17.29
C ASP A 25 -0.77 5.14 15.87
N VAL A 26 -0.07 4.12 15.39
CA VAL A 26 0.61 4.22 14.09
C VAL A 26 -0.37 4.25 12.92
N HIS A 27 -1.64 3.84 13.12
CA HIS A 27 -2.64 3.90 12.05
C HIS A 27 -2.93 5.34 11.63
N GLU A 28 -3.18 6.23 12.59
CA GLU A 28 -3.46 7.64 12.37
C GLU A 28 -2.24 8.39 11.81
N GLU A 29 -1.06 8.07 12.32
CA GLU A 29 0.21 8.64 11.84
C GLU A 29 0.45 8.29 10.36
N PHE A 30 0.27 7.02 9.98
CA PHE A 30 0.42 6.58 8.60
C PHE A 30 -0.70 7.07 7.69
N LEU A 31 -1.94 7.18 8.17
CA LEU A 31 -3.03 7.79 7.41
C LEU A 31 -2.71 9.23 7.03
N THR A 32 -2.21 10.00 8.00
CA THR A 32 -1.81 11.39 7.77
C THR A 32 -0.64 11.47 6.78
N MET A 33 0.44 10.72 7.03
CA MET A 33 1.64 10.74 6.19
C MET A 33 1.37 10.30 4.75
N THR A 34 0.69 9.17 4.55
CA THR A 34 0.39 8.68 3.19
C THR A 34 -0.57 9.61 2.43
N SER A 35 -1.47 10.30 3.14
CA SER A 35 -2.36 11.30 2.52
C SER A 35 -1.55 12.48 1.99
N GLU A 36 -0.54 12.92 2.73
CA GLU A 36 0.37 13.98 2.32
C GLU A 36 1.23 13.55 1.12
N VAL A 37 1.79 12.33 1.14
CA VAL A 37 2.59 11.79 0.04
C VAL A 37 1.79 11.77 -1.26
N ILE A 38 0.61 11.14 -1.25
CA ILE A 38 -0.20 11.06 -2.47
C ILE A 38 -0.67 12.45 -2.91
N SER A 39 -0.95 13.34 -1.96
CA SER A 39 -1.36 14.70 -2.28
C SER A 39 -0.26 15.47 -2.98
N LYS A 40 0.97 15.44 -2.48
CA LYS A 40 2.11 16.11 -3.13
C LYS A 40 2.40 15.50 -4.51
N ILE A 41 2.23 14.20 -4.67
CA ILE A 41 2.55 13.51 -5.92
C ILE A 41 1.47 13.75 -6.99
N VAL A 42 0.19 13.71 -6.61
CA VAL A 42 -0.92 13.89 -7.56
C VAL A 42 -1.19 15.37 -7.82
N PHE A 43 -1.02 16.23 -6.81
CA PHE A 43 -1.44 17.63 -6.86
C PHE A 43 -0.30 18.65 -6.79
N GLY A 44 0.92 18.23 -6.46
CA GLY A 44 2.06 19.14 -6.29
C GLY A 44 2.12 19.86 -4.93
N SER A 45 1.05 19.81 -4.13
CA SER A 45 1.01 20.42 -2.78
C SER A 45 0.15 19.61 -1.80
N ASN A 46 -1.15 19.91 -1.68
CA ASN A 46 -2.13 19.25 -0.82
C ASN A 46 -3.44 18.97 -1.58
N TYR A 47 -4.34 18.15 -1.01
CA TYR A 47 -5.58 17.73 -1.71
C TYR A 47 -6.52 18.91 -2.03
N GLU A 48 -6.76 19.80 -1.08
CA GLU A 48 -7.67 20.94 -1.20
C GLU A 48 -7.20 21.93 -2.26
N GLU A 49 -5.91 22.29 -2.23
CA GLU A 49 -5.29 23.14 -3.22
C GLU A 49 -5.25 22.45 -4.58
N GLY A 50 -4.94 21.15 -4.62
CA GLY A 50 -4.99 20.33 -5.83
C GLY A 50 -6.34 20.33 -6.53
N LYS A 51 -7.41 20.14 -5.76
CA LYS A 51 -8.78 20.20 -6.26
C LYS A 51 -9.12 21.59 -6.81
N GLN A 52 -8.68 22.66 -6.15
CA GLN A 52 -8.88 24.04 -6.63
C GLN A 52 -8.06 24.33 -7.90
N ILE A 53 -6.82 23.83 -7.98
CA ILE A 53 -5.96 23.95 -9.17
C ILE A 53 -6.64 23.29 -10.37
N PHE A 54 -7.16 22.07 -10.23
CA PHE A 54 -7.82 21.38 -11.33
C PHE A 54 -9.16 22.00 -11.73
N GLN A 55 -9.94 22.54 -10.79
CA GLN A 55 -11.16 23.28 -11.13
C GLN A 55 -10.84 24.54 -11.94
N LYS A 56 -9.77 25.26 -11.59
CA LYS A 56 -9.33 26.48 -12.29
C LYS A 56 -8.68 26.17 -13.65
N GLN A 57 -7.78 25.20 -13.73
CA GLN A 57 -7.19 24.72 -14.99
C GLN A 57 -8.25 24.12 -15.90
N GLY A 58 -9.25 23.45 -15.31
CA GLY A 58 -10.41 22.91 -15.98
C GLY A 58 -11.28 23.96 -16.67
N ALA A 59 -11.53 25.06 -15.99
CA ALA A 59 -12.22 26.21 -16.57
C ALA A 59 -11.38 26.87 -17.69
N LEU A 60 -10.07 27.02 -17.49
CA LEU A 60 -9.16 27.66 -18.44
C LEU A 60 -8.97 26.85 -19.74
N ILE A 61 -8.78 25.53 -19.62
CA ILE A 61 -8.67 24.62 -20.77
C ILE A 61 -10.05 24.39 -21.40
N GLY A 62 -11.15 24.41 -20.64
CA GLY A 62 -12.51 24.41 -21.19
C GLY A 62 -12.81 25.64 -22.07
N LEU A 63 -12.26 26.80 -21.69
CA LEU A 63 -12.32 28.02 -22.50
C LEU A 63 -11.40 27.92 -23.74
N ALA A 64 -10.21 27.33 -23.63
CA ALA A 64 -9.31 27.09 -24.76
C ALA A 64 -9.80 25.99 -25.72
N ALA A 65 -10.47 24.96 -25.21
CA ALA A 65 -11.05 23.85 -25.98
C ALA A 65 -12.28 24.29 -26.78
N LYS A 66 -13.03 25.30 -26.32
CA LYS A 66 -14.05 26.00 -27.13
C LYS A 66 -13.47 26.69 -28.36
N GLN A 67 -12.18 27.04 -28.36
CA GLN A 67 -11.46 27.58 -29.52
C GLN A 67 -10.89 26.48 -30.43
N LEU A 68 -10.53 25.31 -29.86
CA LEU A 68 -9.95 24.16 -30.58
C LEU A 68 -10.98 23.11 -31.03
N SER A 69 -12.27 23.31 -30.77
CA SER A 69 -13.36 22.35 -31.02
C SER A 69 -13.64 22.02 -32.51
N LYS A 70 -12.79 22.45 -33.45
CA LYS A 70 -12.88 22.07 -34.86
C LYS A 70 -12.09 20.82 -35.23
N ILE A 71 -11.32 20.23 -34.31
CA ILE A 71 -10.63 18.94 -34.56
C ILE A 71 -10.93 18.01 -33.39
N ARG A 72 -11.94 17.15 -33.56
CA ARG A 72 -12.19 16.01 -32.67
C ARG A 72 -11.92 14.74 -33.48
N LEU A 73 -10.68 14.25 -33.41
CA LEU A 73 -10.32 12.96 -33.99
C LEU A 73 -10.72 11.84 -33.01
N PRO A 74 -11.27 10.71 -33.50
CA PRO A 74 -11.49 9.54 -32.66
C PRO A 74 -10.13 9.04 -32.14
N GLY A 75 -9.96 8.98 -30.81
CA GLY A 75 -8.70 8.59 -30.17
C GLY A 75 -7.95 9.67 -29.38
N PHE A 76 -8.54 10.86 -29.19
CA PHE A 76 -7.88 11.96 -28.45
C PHE A 76 -8.53 12.31 -27.10
N GLY A 77 -7.77 12.06 -26.02
CA GLY A 77 -7.70 12.86 -24.79
C GLY A 77 -8.75 12.60 -23.69
N LEU A 78 -8.27 12.33 -22.46
CA LEU A 78 -9.09 12.45 -21.23
C LEU A 78 -9.65 13.87 -21.14
N SER A 79 -10.94 14.01 -20.82
CA SER A 79 -11.49 15.31 -20.46
C SER A 79 -10.93 15.77 -19.12
N ILE A 80 -11.03 17.06 -18.84
CA ILE A 80 -10.67 17.62 -17.53
C ILE A 80 -11.45 16.93 -16.40
N GLN A 81 -12.71 16.61 -16.65
CA GLN A 81 -13.53 15.91 -15.66
C GLN A 81 -12.98 14.50 -15.41
N ASP A 82 -12.60 13.79 -16.48
CA ASP A 82 -11.93 12.49 -16.35
C ASP A 82 -10.62 12.62 -15.57
N ILE A 83 -9.80 13.66 -15.83
CA ILE A 83 -8.57 13.91 -15.08
C ILE A 83 -8.87 14.14 -13.59
N ILE A 84 -9.87 14.94 -13.25
CA ILE A 84 -10.28 15.18 -11.86
C ILE A 84 -10.72 13.87 -11.18
N ASP A 85 -11.48 13.04 -11.89
CA ASP A 85 -11.98 11.77 -11.35
C ASP A 85 -10.87 10.73 -11.19
N GLU A 86 -9.88 10.70 -12.10
CA GLU A 86 -8.68 9.90 -11.94
C GLU A 86 -7.81 10.39 -10.76
N CYS A 87 -7.66 11.70 -10.58
CA CYS A 87 -6.95 12.26 -9.41
C CYS A 87 -7.63 11.90 -8.08
N ARG A 88 -8.97 11.91 -8.01
CA ARG A 88 -9.72 11.41 -6.84
C ARG A 88 -9.48 9.93 -6.60
N THR A 89 -9.49 9.15 -7.68
CA THR A 89 -9.23 7.71 -7.64
C THR A 89 -7.85 7.43 -7.07
N PHE A 90 -6.81 8.12 -7.55
CA PHE A 90 -5.45 7.98 -7.01
C PHE A 90 -5.33 8.42 -5.57
N TYR A 91 -5.97 9.53 -5.18
CA TYR A 91 -5.97 9.96 -3.79
C TYR A 91 -6.53 8.86 -2.89
N ILE A 92 -7.79 8.45 -3.10
CA ILE A 92 -8.50 7.47 -2.26
C ILE A 92 -7.77 6.12 -2.22
N ALA A 93 -7.38 5.60 -3.38
CA ALA A 93 -6.73 4.29 -3.47
C ALA A 93 -5.29 4.32 -2.93
N GLY A 94 -4.58 5.44 -3.15
CA GLY A 94 -3.16 5.60 -2.86
C GLY A 94 -2.85 5.73 -1.37
N HIS A 95 -3.60 6.53 -0.61
CA HIS A 95 -3.24 6.74 0.80
C HIS A 95 -3.77 5.64 1.74
N GLY A 96 -5.07 5.34 1.65
CA GLY A 96 -5.73 4.50 2.66
C GLY A 96 -5.28 3.04 2.64
N THR A 97 -4.80 2.54 1.50
CA THR A 97 -4.30 1.14 1.41
C THR A 97 -2.88 1.00 1.93
N ILE A 98 -2.02 1.99 1.68
CA ILE A 98 -0.63 2.00 2.13
C ILE A 98 -0.56 2.22 3.64
N SER A 99 -1.41 3.09 4.20
CA SER A 99 -1.46 3.29 5.65
C SER A 99 -1.79 1.98 6.38
N ILE A 100 -2.73 1.19 5.84
CA ILE A 100 -3.09 -0.13 6.37
C ILE A 100 -1.90 -1.10 6.29
N LEU A 101 -1.23 -1.17 5.14
CA LEU A 101 -0.04 -2.02 4.96
C LEU A 101 1.05 -1.67 5.98
N LEU A 102 1.38 -0.39 6.09
CA LEU A 102 2.37 0.10 7.06
C LEU A 102 1.96 -0.22 8.50
N THR A 103 0.68 -0.01 8.83
CA THR A 103 0.14 -0.29 10.17
C THR A 103 0.34 -1.76 10.56
N TRP A 104 -0.03 -2.70 9.67
CA TRP A 104 0.14 -4.13 9.93
C TRP A 104 1.61 -4.57 9.90
N ALA A 105 2.44 -3.97 9.03
CA ALA A 105 3.88 -4.25 9.00
C ALA A 105 4.56 -3.82 10.30
N THR A 106 4.22 -2.62 10.82
CA THR A 106 4.75 -2.15 12.11
C THR A 106 4.23 -2.99 13.27
N LEU A 107 2.96 -3.43 13.25
CA LEU A 107 2.47 -4.40 14.24
C LEU A 107 3.34 -5.67 14.24
N LEU A 108 3.52 -6.28 13.06
CA LEU A 108 4.24 -7.54 12.91
C LEU A 108 5.71 -7.39 13.32
N LEU A 109 6.38 -6.31 12.93
CA LEU A 109 7.77 -6.04 13.35
C LEU A 109 7.88 -5.70 14.85
N GLY A 110 6.83 -5.14 15.45
CA GLY A 110 6.77 -4.89 16.90
C GLY A 110 6.58 -6.16 17.73
N ILE A 111 6.02 -7.21 17.14
CA ILE A 111 5.91 -8.57 17.72
C ILE A 111 7.17 -9.38 17.43
N HIS A 112 7.61 -9.39 16.17
CA HIS A 112 8.72 -10.16 15.63
C HIS A 112 10.00 -9.34 15.59
N THR A 113 10.51 -9.01 16.79
CA THR A 113 11.69 -8.15 16.95
C THR A 113 12.95 -8.70 16.26
N GLU A 114 13.06 -10.02 16.09
CA GLU A 114 14.11 -10.66 15.30
C GLU A 114 14.09 -10.24 13.83
N TRP A 115 12.89 -10.05 13.27
CA TRP A 115 12.71 -9.56 11.90
C TRP A 115 12.89 -8.06 11.80
N GLN A 116 12.55 -7.31 12.85
CA GLN A 116 12.85 -5.89 12.97
C GLN A 116 14.36 -5.64 12.90
N GLU A 117 15.16 -6.41 13.64
CA GLU A 117 16.62 -6.26 13.65
C GLU A 117 17.24 -6.73 12.32
N LYS A 118 16.81 -7.86 11.76
CA LYS A 118 17.26 -8.31 10.42
C LYS A 118 17.00 -7.25 9.34
N ALA A 119 15.85 -6.59 9.38
CA ALA A 119 15.49 -5.51 8.46
C ALA A 119 16.33 -4.25 8.72
N ARG A 120 16.55 -3.89 9.99
CA ARG A 120 17.41 -2.78 10.39
C ARG A 120 18.84 -2.95 9.89
N GLU A 121 19.42 -4.14 10.06
CA GLU A 121 20.75 -4.46 9.53
C GLU A 121 20.82 -4.29 8.02
N GLU A 122 19.80 -4.77 7.29
CA GLU A 122 19.71 -4.57 5.84
C GLU A 122 19.63 -3.08 5.46
N VAL A 123 18.80 -2.30 6.16
CA VAL A 123 18.67 -0.85 5.96
C VAL A 123 20.00 -0.14 6.21
N GLN A 124 20.69 -0.48 7.32
CA GLN A 124 21.99 0.10 7.65
C GLN A 124 23.06 -0.26 6.61
N GLN A 125 23.05 -1.49 6.10
CA GLN A 125 23.98 -1.93 5.06
C GLN A 125 23.75 -1.18 3.74
N VAL A 126 22.49 -0.92 3.38
CA VAL A 126 22.12 -0.34 2.08
C VAL A 126 22.21 1.18 2.07
N PHE A 127 21.81 1.85 3.15
CA PHE A 127 21.71 3.31 3.22
C PHE A 127 22.56 3.95 4.32
N GLY A 128 23.00 3.19 5.32
CA GLY A 128 23.62 3.74 6.52
C GLY A 128 22.69 4.77 7.19
N ASN A 129 23.20 5.98 7.40
CA ASN A 129 22.43 7.10 7.96
C ASN A 129 21.87 8.04 6.87
N GLN A 130 21.97 7.67 5.59
CA GLN A 130 21.43 8.45 4.48
C GLN A 130 19.96 8.11 4.23
N ASN A 131 19.23 9.04 3.62
CA ASN A 131 17.86 8.79 3.22
C ASN A 131 17.78 7.68 2.14
N PRO A 132 16.69 6.89 2.11
CA PRO A 132 16.48 5.89 1.07
C PRO A 132 16.53 6.49 -0.35
N SER A 133 17.34 5.91 -1.23
CA SER A 133 17.48 6.31 -2.63
C SER A 133 16.79 5.35 -3.60
N SER A 134 16.49 5.82 -4.81
CA SER A 134 15.90 5.01 -5.90
C SER A 134 16.73 3.76 -6.22
N GLU A 135 18.05 3.84 -6.12
CA GLU A 135 18.99 2.77 -6.44
C GLU A 135 19.08 1.75 -5.29
N GLY A 136 18.90 2.21 -4.05
CA GLY A 136 19.00 1.35 -2.87
C GLY A 136 17.70 0.60 -2.55
N ILE A 137 16.53 1.18 -2.81
CA ILE A 137 15.22 0.57 -2.51
C ILE A 137 15.06 -0.86 -3.10
N PRO A 138 15.47 -1.14 -4.35
CA PRO A 138 15.41 -2.49 -4.91
C PRO A 138 16.31 -3.51 -4.18
N ARG A 139 17.35 -3.06 -3.46
CA ARG A 139 18.30 -3.92 -2.74
C ARG A 139 17.77 -4.42 -1.39
N LEU A 140 16.66 -3.87 -0.89
CA LEU A 140 16.04 -4.29 0.36
C LEU A 140 15.25 -5.60 0.18
N LYS A 141 15.94 -6.73 0.22
CA LYS A 141 15.38 -8.07 -0.02
C LYS A 141 14.57 -8.56 1.19
N LYS A 142 15.11 -8.46 2.41
CA LYS A 142 14.42 -8.82 3.65
C LYS A 142 13.18 -7.95 3.86
N MET A 143 13.29 -6.65 3.59
CA MET A 143 12.12 -5.76 3.62
C MET A 143 11.03 -6.22 2.63
N SER A 144 11.41 -6.67 1.43
CA SER A 144 10.44 -7.22 0.46
C SER A 144 9.73 -8.46 1.01
N MET A 145 10.46 -9.35 1.69
CA MET A 145 9.90 -10.55 2.32
C MET A 145 8.90 -10.19 3.42
N ILE A 146 9.26 -9.24 4.28
CA ILE A 146 8.40 -8.73 5.37
C ILE A 146 7.11 -8.12 4.80
N ILE A 147 7.23 -7.27 3.79
CA ILE A 147 6.08 -6.61 3.16
C ILE A 147 5.17 -7.65 2.49
N ASN A 148 5.72 -8.61 1.76
CA ASN A 148 4.91 -9.65 1.10
C ASN A 148 4.18 -10.54 2.11
N GLU A 149 4.85 -10.93 3.19
CA GLU A 149 4.21 -11.74 4.25
C GLU A 149 3.18 -10.93 5.04
N THR A 150 3.42 -9.63 5.23
CA THR A 150 2.40 -8.71 5.78
C THR A 150 1.19 -8.65 4.86
N LEU A 151 1.40 -8.47 3.56
CA LEU A 151 0.33 -8.45 2.56
C LEU A 151 -0.44 -9.76 2.47
N ARG A 152 0.20 -10.90 2.78
CA ARG A 152 -0.45 -12.22 2.83
C ARG A 152 -1.35 -12.35 4.06
N LEU A 153 -0.85 -12.00 5.24
CA LEU A 153 -1.61 -12.14 6.49
C LEU A 153 -2.68 -11.05 6.65
N TYR A 154 -2.34 -9.82 6.26
CA TYR A 154 -3.17 -8.63 6.42
C TYR A 154 -3.27 -7.79 5.13
N PRO A 155 -3.83 -8.34 4.03
CA PRO A 155 -4.00 -7.61 2.77
C PRO A 155 -4.95 -6.41 2.96
N PRO A 156 -4.56 -5.19 2.54
CA PRO A 156 -5.49 -4.06 2.51
C PRO A 156 -6.72 -4.35 1.64
N GLY A 157 -6.53 -4.98 0.47
CA GLY A 157 -7.63 -5.43 -0.39
C GLY A 157 -8.00 -6.90 -0.13
N ILE A 158 -9.15 -7.15 0.49
CA ILE A 158 -9.55 -8.49 0.93
C ILE A 158 -10.25 -9.34 -0.14
N SER A 159 -10.78 -8.71 -1.19
CA SER A 159 -11.44 -9.40 -2.31
C SER A 159 -11.43 -8.58 -3.59
N THR A 160 -11.63 -9.24 -4.73
CA THR A 160 -11.85 -8.58 -6.02
C THR A 160 -13.08 -9.18 -6.71
N THR A 161 -13.85 -8.34 -7.41
CA THR A 161 -15.09 -8.78 -8.07
C THR A 161 -14.88 -8.90 -9.58
N ARG A 162 -15.52 -9.89 -10.22
CA ARG A 162 -15.58 -10.05 -11.67
C ARG A 162 -17.03 -10.22 -12.09
N LYS A 163 -17.44 -9.60 -13.20
CA LYS A 163 -18.76 -9.82 -13.80
C LYS A 163 -18.61 -10.75 -15.00
N VAL A 164 -19.39 -11.83 -15.03
CA VAL A 164 -19.44 -12.76 -16.14
C VAL A 164 -20.14 -12.07 -17.31
N GLN A 165 -19.42 -11.86 -18.43
CA GLN A 165 -19.95 -11.13 -19.59
C GLN A 165 -20.79 -12.01 -20.52
N LYS A 166 -20.43 -13.28 -20.62
CA LYS A 166 -21.09 -14.32 -21.41
C LYS A 166 -20.97 -15.64 -20.67
N GLU A 167 -21.81 -16.61 -20.99
CA GLU A 167 -21.68 -17.96 -20.43
C GLU A 167 -20.22 -18.43 -20.53
N THR A 168 -19.66 -18.86 -19.40
CA THR A 168 -18.24 -19.17 -19.27
C THR A 168 -18.05 -20.41 -18.41
N HIS A 169 -17.21 -21.33 -18.88
CA HIS A 169 -16.82 -22.51 -18.12
C HIS A 169 -15.60 -22.21 -17.23
N VAL A 170 -15.66 -22.59 -15.95
CA VAL A 170 -14.55 -22.48 -15.00
C VAL A 170 -14.41 -23.82 -14.28
N GLY A 171 -13.43 -24.63 -14.69
CA GLY A 171 -13.40 -26.03 -14.31
C GLY A 171 -14.68 -26.73 -14.77
N ASP A 172 -15.34 -27.42 -13.84
CA ASP A 172 -16.61 -28.13 -14.11
C ASP A 172 -17.85 -27.21 -13.96
N LEU A 173 -17.66 -25.93 -13.60
CA LEU A 173 -18.75 -24.99 -13.40
C LEU A 173 -19.12 -24.26 -14.70
N VAL A 174 -20.43 -24.15 -14.97
CA VAL A 174 -20.99 -23.30 -16.02
C VAL A 174 -21.54 -22.03 -15.39
N LEU A 175 -20.91 -20.89 -15.68
CA LEU A 175 -21.27 -19.60 -15.09
C LEU A 175 -22.14 -18.81 -16.05
N PRO A 176 -23.38 -18.43 -15.66
CA PRO A 176 -24.28 -17.68 -16.53
C PRO A 176 -23.82 -16.22 -16.71
N PRO A 177 -24.21 -15.58 -17.82
CA PRO A 177 -23.97 -14.15 -18.01
C PRO A 177 -24.61 -13.32 -16.90
N ASN A 178 -24.01 -12.16 -16.62
CA ASN A 178 -24.38 -11.20 -15.58
C ASN A 178 -24.18 -11.65 -14.12
N LEU A 179 -23.63 -12.84 -13.87
CA LEU A 179 -23.22 -13.24 -12.54
C LEU A 179 -22.03 -12.40 -12.03
N ASN A 180 -22.08 -11.94 -10.78
CA ASN A 180 -20.94 -11.32 -10.10
C ASN A 180 -20.21 -12.37 -9.25
N LEU A 181 -18.94 -12.60 -9.57
CA LEU A 181 -18.04 -13.47 -8.83
C LEU A 181 -17.20 -12.64 -7.87
N GLN A 182 -17.20 -13.02 -6.61
CA GLN A 182 -16.27 -12.48 -5.61
C GLN A 182 -15.10 -13.44 -5.45
N ILE A 183 -13.89 -12.95 -5.66
CA ILE A 183 -12.64 -13.69 -5.49
C ILE A 183 -12.05 -13.26 -4.14
N PRO A 184 -12.11 -14.10 -3.09
CA PRO A 184 -11.74 -13.73 -1.74
C PRO A 184 -10.23 -13.90 -1.53
N ALA A 185 -9.47 -12.83 -1.71
CA ALA A 185 -8.01 -12.85 -1.57
C ALA A 185 -7.55 -13.26 -0.17
N LEU A 186 -8.19 -12.73 0.88
CA LEU A 186 -7.80 -13.00 2.27
C LEU A 186 -7.88 -14.49 2.64
N PRO A 187 -9.00 -15.21 2.40
CA PRO A 187 -9.04 -16.66 2.56
C PRO A 187 -8.00 -17.43 1.73
N PHE A 188 -7.74 -17.04 0.48
CA PHE A 188 -6.72 -17.70 -0.34
C PHE A 188 -5.31 -17.52 0.22
N HIS A 189 -5.02 -16.36 0.82
CA HIS A 189 -3.72 -16.09 1.42
C HIS A 189 -3.51 -16.84 2.74
N GLN A 190 -4.58 -17.38 3.34
CA GLN A 190 -4.56 -18.12 4.59
C GLN A 190 -4.91 -19.61 4.41
N ASP A 191 -5.12 -20.06 3.18
CA ASP A 191 -5.46 -21.44 2.87
C ASP A 191 -4.31 -22.39 3.24
N ARG A 192 -4.58 -23.36 4.11
CA ARG A 192 -3.57 -24.32 4.57
C ARG A 192 -3.15 -25.30 3.48
N GLY A 193 -4.01 -25.59 2.51
CA GLY A 193 -3.65 -26.42 1.36
C GLY A 193 -2.53 -25.78 0.52
N THR A 194 -2.56 -24.46 0.41
CA THR A 194 -1.59 -23.67 -0.36
C THR A 194 -0.38 -23.26 0.49
N TRP A 195 -0.60 -22.83 1.73
CA TRP A 195 0.43 -22.20 2.58
C TRP A 195 0.96 -23.08 3.72
N GLY A 196 0.44 -24.30 3.86
CA GLY A 196 0.78 -25.24 4.93
C GLY A 196 0.00 -25.00 6.23
N GLU A 197 0.16 -25.90 7.20
CA GLU A 197 -0.51 -25.81 8.51
C GLU A 197 -0.15 -24.54 9.30
N ASP A 198 1.00 -23.96 9.01
CA ASP A 198 1.51 -22.72 9.57
C ASP A 198 1.09 -21.47 8.78
N ALA A 199 0.05 -21.56 7.94
CA ALA A 199 -0.47 -20.45 7.14
C ALA A 199 -0.79 -19.20 7.96
N HIS A 200 -1.14 -19.33 9.24
CA HIS A 200 -1.45 -18.17 10.10
C HIS A 200 -0.23 -17.57 10.81
N LEU A 201 0.95 -18.19 10.67
CA LEU A 201 2.19 -17.67 11.26
C LEU A 201 2.87 -16.67 10.31
N PHE A 202 3.48 -15.63 10.88
CA PHE A 202 4.32 -14.69 10.14
C PHE A 202 5.68 -15.33 9.84
N LYS A 203 5.87 -15.75 8.59
CA LYS A 203 7.10 -16.37 8.09
C LYS A 203 7.58 -15.69 6.80
N PRO A 204 8.28 -14.54 6.89
CA PRO A 204 8.78 -13.86 5.70
C PRO A 204 9.66 -14.73 4.80
N GLU A 205 10.32 -15.77 5.35
CA GLU A 205 11.10 -16.76 4.60
C GLU A 205 10.33 -17.40 3.42
N ARG A 206 8.99 -17.45 3.47
CA ARG A 206 8.16 -17.94 2.36
C ARG A 206 8.46 -17.22 1.04
N PHE A 207 8.91 -15.97 1.11
CA PHE A 207 9.22 -15.13 -0.04
C PHE A 207 10.73 -15.00 -0.32
N SER A 208 11.60 -15.85 0.25
CA SER A 208 13.06 -15.77 0.04
C SER A 208 13.47 -15.93 -1.42
N GLU A 209 12.80 -16.82 -2.15
CA GLU A 209 12.99 -17.08 -3.58
C GLU A 209 12.11 -16.17 -4.47
N GLY A 210 11.50 -15.14 -3.87
CA GLY A 210 10.63 -14.19 -4.54
C GLY A 210 9.21 -14.70 -4.79
N VAL A 211 8.31 -13.76 -5.12
CA VAL A 211 6.87 -14.03 -5.32
C VAL A 211 6.63 -15.03 -6.45
N ALA A 212 7.41 -14.98 -7.53
CA ALA A 212 7.25 -15.86 -8.68
C ALA A 212 7.36 -17.35 -8.31
N ASN A 213 8.23 -17.70 -7.35
CA ASN A 213 8.36 -19.07 -6.88
C ASN A 213 7.13 -19.51 -6.05
N VAL A 214 6.60 -18.62 -5.23
CA VAL A 214 5.42 -18.87 -4.38
C VAL A 214 4.16 -19.15 -5.21
N VAL A 215 4.00 -18.41 -6.31
CA VAL A 215 2.79 -18.50 -7.16
C VAL A 215 2.95 -19.41 -8.38
N ASN A 216 4.09 -20.12 -8.52
CA ASN A 216 4.46 -20.84 -9.74
C ASN A 216 3.41 -21.88 -10.16
N SER A 217 2.98 -22.73 -9.23
CA SER A 217 1.96 -23.77 -9.48
C SER A 217 0.52 -23.26 -9.32
N ASN A 218 0.32 -22.13 -8.65
CA ASN A 218 -0.99 -21.55 -8.40
C ASN A 218 -0.91 -20.01 -8.42
N PRO A 219 -1.12 -19.37 -9.58
CA PRO A 219 -1.14 -17.91 -9.69
C PRO A 219 -2.19 -17.23 -8.79
N GLY A 220 -3.22 -17.96 -8.36
CA GLY A 220 -4.26 -17.48 -7.45
C GLY A 220 -3.90 -17.53 -5.97
N ALA A 221 -2.77 -18.15 -5.59
CA ALA A 221 -2.33 -18.33 -4.21
C ALA A 221 -2.03 -16.99 -3.51
N PHE A 222 -1.53 -16.00 -4.26
CA PHE A 222 -1.11 -14.71 -3.71
C PHE A 222 -1.53 -13.57 -4.65
N LEU A 223 -2.48 -12.76 -4.17
CA LEU A 223 -3.23 -11.75 -4.93
C LEU A 223 -3.31 -10.38 -4.21
N PRO A 224 -2.24 -9.88 -3.56
CA PRO A 224 -2.32 -8.66 -2.75
C PRO A 224 -2.66 -7.40 -3.56
N PHE A 225 -2.39 -7.43 -4.87
CA PHE A 225 -2.64 -6.34 -5.81
C PHE A 225 -3.65 -6.72 -6.90
N GLY A 226 -4.36 -7.83 -6.73
CA GLY A 226 -5.22 -8.43 -7.76
C GLY A 226 -4.43 -9.15 -8.85
N TYR A 227 -5.09 -9.42 -9.98
CA TYR A 227 -4.52 -10.18 -11.10
C TYR A 227 -5.19 -9.81 -12.44
N GLY A 228 -4.43 -9.97 -13.53
CA GLY A 228 -4.86 -9.73 -14.90
C GLY A 228 -4.76 -8.25 -15.34
N PRO A 229 -5.48 -7.84 -16.41
CA PRO A 229 -5.36 -6.50 -17.01
C PRO A 229 -5.74 -5.32 -16.09
N ARG A 230 -6.39 -5.61 -14.96
CA ARG A 230 -6.81 -4.64 -13.93
C ARG A 230 -6.05 -4.84 -12.61
N ILE A 231 -4.86 -5.44 -12.67
CA ILE A 231 -3.93 -5.47 -11.54
C ILE A 231 -3.64 -4.04 -11.07
N CYS A 232 -3.40 -3.85 -9.77
CA CYS A 232 -3.18 -2.54 -9.18
C CYS A 232 -2.06 -1.78 -9.92
N VAL A 233 -2.43 -0.65 -10.53
CA VAL A 233 -1.50 0.25 -11.23
C VAL A 233 -0.49 0.88 -10.27
N GLY A 234 -0.84 1.01 -8.99
CA GLY A 234 -0.02 1.61 -7.94
C GLY A 234 0.83 0.62 -7.15
N ASN A 235 1.02 -0.62 -7.60
CA ASN A 235 1.75 -1.63 -6.82
C ASN A 235 3.20 -1.19 -6.49
N ASN A 236 3.94 -0.68 -7.48
CA ASN A 236 5.32 -0.22 -7.30
C ASN A 236 5.38 1.02 -6.40
N PHE A 237 4.38 1.91 -6.52
CA PHE A 237 4.24 3.06 -5.64
C PHE A 237 4.07 2.62 -4.18
N ALA A 238 3.13 1.72 -3.92
CA ALA A 238 2.82 1.21 -2.59
C ALA A 238 4.02 0.49 -1.95
N ILE A 239 4.71 -0.36 -2.71
CA ILE A 239 5.89 -1.07 -2.23
C ILE A 239 7.03 -0.09 -1.93
N ASN A 240 7.30 0.88 -2.81
CA ASN A 240 8.37 1.84 -2.61
C ASN A 240 8.10 2.76 -1.41
N GLU A 241 6.90 3.31 -1.28
CA GLU A 241 6.52 4.13 -0.13
C GLU A 241 6.63 3.34 1.19
N SER A 242 6.18 2.08 1.18
CA SER A 242 6.28 1.21 2.35
C SER A 242 7.74 0.94 2.73
N LYS A 243 8.60 0.65 1.75
CA LYS A 243 10.03 0.44 1.96
C LYS A 243 10.73 1.68 2.49
N ILE A 244 10.45 2.86 1.92
CA ILE A 244 11.03 4.14 2.36
C ILE A 244 10.63 4.41 3.80
N THR A 245 9.33 4.35 4.09
CA THR A 245 8.78 4.64 5.42
C THR A 245 9.36 3.72 6.48
N LEU A 246 9.31 2.40 6.26
CA LEU A 246 9.84 1.43 7.21
C LEU A 246 11.36 1.56 7.37
N SER A 247 12.10 1.84 6.29
CA SER A 247 13.56 2.06 6.39
C SER A 247 13.88 3.24 7.29
N MET A 248 13.22 4.38 7.10
CA MET A 248 13.47 5.57 7.91
C MET A 248 13.06 5.35 9.38
N ILE A 249 11.94 4.67 9.64
CA ILE A 249 11.58 4.29 11.02
C ILE A 249 12.67 3.40 11.64
N LEU A 250 13.16 2.41 10.90
CA LEU A 250 14.23 1.51 11.34
C LEU A 250 15.63 2.18 11.38
N GLN A 251 15.82 3.38 10.86
CA GLN A 251 17.06 4.14 11.09
C GLN A 251 17.03 4.84 12.45
N HIS A 252 15.84 5.23 12.92
CA HIS A 252 15.71 6.11 14.07
C HIS A 252 15.15 5.45 15.34
N TYR A 253 14.42 4.34 15.20
CA TYR A 253 13.68 3.76 16.31
C TYR A 253 13.73 2.25 16.36
N ARG A 254 13.79 1.73 17.58
CA ARG A 254 13.29 0.40 17.96
C ARG A 254 11.87 0.54 18.47
N PHE A 255 11.04 -0.47 18.25
CA PHE A 255 9.66 -0.40 18.69
C PHE A 255 9.07 -1.75 19.05
N THR A 256 8.08 -1.72 19.95
CA THR A 256 7.36 -2.91 20.44
C THR A 256 5.88 -2.58 20.61
N LEU A 257 5.05 -3.61 20.71
CA LEU A 257 3.64 -3.45 21.00
C LEU A 257 3.40 -2.76 22.36
N SER A 258 2.49 -1.79 22.38
CA SER A 258 2.01 -1.24 23.64
C SER A 258 1.12 -2.26 24.38
N PRO A 259 1.17 -2.33 25.72
CA PRO A 259 0.17 -3.03 26.53
C PRO A 259 -1.27 -2.53 26.30
N ASN A 260 -1.45 -1.30 25.79
CA ASN A 260 -2.76 -0.72 25.46
C ASN A 260 -3.32 -1.23 24.13
N TYR A 261 -2.54 -1.96 23.34
CA TYR A 261 -3.00 -2.47 22.06
C TYR A 261 -4.07 -3.54 22.22
N VAL A 262 -5.17 -3.40 21.47
CA VAL A 262 -6.23 -4.41 21.39
C VAL A 262 -6.32 -4.93 19.95
N HIS A 263 -6.00 -6.22 19.77
CA HIS A 263 -6.06 -6.86 18.46
C HIS A 263 -7.52 -7.08 18.01
N ALA A 264 -8.02 -6.19 17.16
CA ALA A 264 -9.36 -6.27 16.60
C ALA A 264 -9.38 -5.91 15.10
N PRO A 265 -8.92 -6.80 14.20
CA PRO A 265 -9.06 -6.61 12.76
C PRO A 265 -10.55 -6.55 12.37
N TYR A 266 -10.90 -5.58 11.53
CA TYR A 266 -12.26 -5.37 11.01
C TYR A 266 -12.25 -5.41 9.49
N GLN A 267 -13.12 -6.24 8.92
CA GLN A 267 -13.29 -6.40 7.47
C GLN A 267 -14.44 -5.51 6.99
N HIS A 268 -14.10 -4.50 6.19
CA HIS A 268 -15.08 -3.74 5.40
C HIS A 268 -14.71 -3.90 3.92
N ILE A 269 -14.52 -2.81 3.19
CA ILE A 269 -13.87 -2.79 1.87
C ILE A 269 -12.39 -3.18 2.00
N THR A 270 -11.78 -2.88 3.15
CA THR A 270 -10.38 -3.17 3.47
C THR A 270 -10.25 -3.81 4.86
N LEU A 271 -9.13 -4.48 5.14
CA LEU A 271 -8.81 -5.03 6.46
C LEU A 271 -8.11 -4.00 7.36
N ARG A 272 -8.84 -3.41 8.31
CA ARG A 272 -8.33 -2.32 9.17
C ARG A 272 -8.26 -2.73 10.64
N PRO A 273 -7.37 -2.14 11.45
CA PRO A 273 -7.43 -2.29 12.90
C PRO A 273 -8.55 -1.42 13.46
N LYS A 274 -9.56 -2.02 14.11
CA LYS A 274 -10.73 -1.29 14.63
C LYS A 274 -10.38 -0.23 15.67
N SER A 275 -9.33 -0.48 16.46
CA SER A 275 -8.88 0.36 17.57
C SER A 275 -7.51 0.98 17.31
N GLY A 276 -7.08 1.06 16.04
CA GLY A 276 -5.72 1.45 15.69
C GLY A 276 -4.68 0.42 16.13
N VAL A 277 -3.40 0.82 16.10
CA VAL A 277 -2.30 -0.02 16.59
C VAL A 277 -1.36 0.83 17.45
N GLN A 278 -1.43 0.64 18.76
CA GLN A 278 -0.60 1.36 19.72
C GLN A 278 0.80 0.70 19.80
N ILE A 279 1.83 1.45 19.45
CA ILE A 279 3.23 1.02 19.42
C ILE A 279 4.06 1.95 20.31
N ILE A 280 4.97 1.37 21.09
CA ILE A 280 5.95 2.10 21.89
C ILE A 280 7.25 2.19 21.09
N PHE A 281 7.67 3.41 20.78
CA PHE A 281 8.92 3.71 20.10
C PHE A 281 10.02 4.14 21.09
N GLN A 282 11.21 3.62 20.87
CA GLN A 282 12.45 3.97 21.55
C GLN A 282 13.45 4.46 20.51
N ALA A 283 13.90 5.71 20.65
CA ALA A 283 14.94 6.26 19.80
C ALA A 283 16.26 5.49 19.95
N LEU A 284 16.99 5.37 18.85
CA LEU A 284 18.34 4.80 18.79
C LEU A 284 19.43 5.83 19.08
#